data_AF-A0AAP5MCD3-F1
#
_entry.id   AF-A0AAP5MCD3-F1
#
_cell.length_a   1.000
_cell.length_b   1.000
_cell.length_c   1.000
_cell.angle_alpha   90.00
_cell.angle_beta   90.00
_cell.angle_gamma   90.00
#
_symmetry.space_group_name_H-M   'P 1'
#
loop_
_entity.id
_entity.type
_entity.pdbx_description
1 polymer ?
#
loop_
_entity_poly.entity_id
_entity_poly.type
_entity_poly.pdbx_seq_one_letter_code
_entity_poly.pdbx_strand_id
1 'polypeptide(L)' 'MKRMRGVPVLYDEIKKSHAVRLTDTAWKMITEKAKIENISASELMERWARSLDIKNQEKPS' A
#
# COMPACT_ATOMS: atom_id res chain seq x y z
N MET A 1 21.33 -20.03 7.86
CA MET A 1 20.14 -20.24 8.71
C MET A 1 18.90 -19.83 7.91
N LYS A 2 17.89 -20.73 7.81
CA LYS A 2 16.70 -20.64 6.95
C LYS A 2 15.88 -19.37 7.21
N ARG A 3 15.38 -18.71 6.15
CA ARG A 3 14.29 -17.72 6.25
C ARG A 3 13.05 -18.44 6.80
N MET A 4 12.64 -18.07 8.01
CA MET A 4 11.45 -18.60 8.65
C MET A 4 10.23 -18.04 7.91
N ARG A 5 9.59 -18.88 7.08
CA ARG A 5 8.27 -18.61 6.49
C ARG A 5 7.28 -18.53 7.65
N GLY A 6 6.84 -17.32 8.01
CA GLY A 6 5.86 -17.13 9.09
C GLY A 6 5.96 -15.83 9.87
N VAL A 7 7.01 -15.03 9.68
CA VAL A 7 7.08 -13.69 10.26
C VAL A 7 6.46 -12.72 9.24
N PRO A 8 5.37 -12.00 9.55
CA PRO A 8 4.96 -10.89 8.70
C PRO A 8 6.18 -9.99 8.63
N VAL A 9 6.66 -9.73 7.41
CA VAL A 9 7.69 -8.72 7.16
C VAL A 9 7.06 -7.41 7.63
N LEU A 10 7.17 -7.13 8.92
CA LEU A 10 6.94 -5.85 9.52
C LEU A 10 8.02 -5.03 8.86
N TYR A 11 7.65 -4.33 7.79
CA TYR A 11 8.50 -3.36 7.15
C TYR A 11 8.92 -2.39 8.26
N ASP A 12 10.11 -2.62 8.80
CA ASP A 12 10.80 -1.76 9.77
C ASP A 12 11.28 -0.46 9.11
N GLU A 13 10.75 -0.15 7.92
CA GLU A 13 10.88 1.16 7.32
C GLU A 13 9.98 2.11 8.11
N ILE A 14 10.63 2.93 8.95
CA ILE A 14 9.98 4.01 9.68
C ILE A 14 9.19 4.84 8.67
N LYS A 15 7.85 4.82 8.79
CA LYS A 15 6.97 5.59 7.91
C LYS A 15 7.35 7.06 8.02
N LYS A 16 7.78 7.65 6.90
CA LYS A 16 8.00 9.08 6.80
C LYS A 16 6.69 9.76 6.44
N SER A 17 6.40 10.91 7.03
CA SER A 17 5.23 11.69 6.67
C SER A 17 5.42 12.31 5.29
N HIS A 18 4.60 11.87 4.33
CA HIS A 18 4.52 12.46 2.99
C HIS A 18 3.17 13.16 2.85
N ALA A 19 3.17 14.42 2.41
CA ALA A 19 1.93 15.18 2.18
C ALA A 19 1.54 15.09 0.69
N VAL A 20 0.31 14.63 0.42
CA VAL A 20 -0.29 14.61 -0.91
C VAL A 20 -1.49 15.54 -0.92
N ARG A 21 -1.58 16.43 -1.91
CA ARG A 21 -2.79 17.25 -2.11
C ARG A 21 -3.78 16.48 -2.96
N LEU A 22 -4.99 16.30 -2.44
CA LEU A 22 -6.08 15.60 -3.10
C LEU A 22 -7.31 16.50 -3.13
N THR A 23 -8.20 16.27 -4.09
CA THR A 23 -9.54 16.85 -4.03
C THR A 23 -10.35 16.16 -2.93
N ASP A 24 -11.35 16.85 -2.40
CA ASP A 24 -12.24 16.31 -1.36
C ASP A 24 -12.88 14.98 -1.82
N THR A 25 -13.35 14.93 -3.07
CA THR A 25 -13.92 13.74 -3.69
C THR A 25 -12.95 12.55 -3.69
N ALA A 26 -11.69 12.78 -4.09
CA ALA A 26 -10.69 11.71 -4.12
C ALA A 26 -10.39 11.20 -2.71
N TRP A 27 -10.24 12.09 -1.73
CA TRP A 27 -10.01 11.72 -0.34
C TRP A 27 -11.18 10.92 0.25
N LYS A 28 -12.41 11.32 -0.06
CA LYS A 28 -13.61 10.59 0.37
C LYS A 28 -13.62 9.16 -0.17
N MET A 29 -13.38 8.99 -1.47
CA MET A 29 -13.32 7.66 -2.11
C MET A 29 -12.26 6.76 -1.48
N ILE A 30 -11.06 7.30 -1.23
CA ILE A 30 -9.97 6.58 -0.57
C ILE A 30 -10.39 6.14 0.83
N THR A 31 -10.99 7.04 1.60
CA THR A 31 -11.39 6.77 2.98
C THR A 31 -12.53 5.76 3.05
N GLU A 32 -13.51 5.85 2.15
CA GLU A 32 -14.61 4.87 2.04
C GLU A 32 -14.09 3.49 1.66
N LYS A 33 -13.19 3.41 0.67
CA LYS A 33 -12.56 2.15 0.26
C LYS A 33 -11.73 1.53 1.39
N ALA A 34 -10.98 2.35 2.13
CA ALA A 34 -10.19 1.88 3.27
C ALA A 34 -11.09 1.35 4.41
N LYS A 35 -12.23 2.01 4.67
CA LYS A 35 -13.24 1.53 5.64
C LYS A 35 -13.84 0.18 5.24
N ILE A 36 -14.20 0.02 3.96
CA ILE A 36 -14.74 -1.25 3.43
C ILE A 36 -13.72 -2.39 3.61
N GLU A 37 -12.43 -2.12 3.41
CA GLU A 37 -11.36 -3.11 3.57
C GLU A 37 -10.83 -3.23 5.01
N ASN A 38 -11.40 -2.47 5.96
CA ASN A 38 -10.96 -2.43 7.36
C ASN A 38 -9.47 -2.11 7.55
N ILE A 39 -8.94 -1.21 6.70
CA ILE A 39 -7.54 -0.75 6.75
C ILE A 39 -7.46 0.78 6.84
N SER A 40 -6.27 1.31 7.09
CA SER A 40 -6.04 2.76 7.03
C SER A 40 -5.96 3.26 5.58
N ALA A 41 -6.29 4.53 5.36
CA ALA A 41 -6.11 5.17 4.05
C ALA A 41 -4.65 5.13 3.58
N SER A 42 -3.68 5.23 4.50
CA SER A 42 -2.26 5.10 4.20
C SER A 42 -1.89 3.70 3.72
N GLU A 43 -2.39 2.63 4.37
CA GLU A 43 -2.15 1.26 3.92
C GLU A 43 -2.80 1.00 2.55
N LEU A 44 -4.00 1.55 2.30
CA LEU A 44 -4.63 1.46 0.99
C LEU A 44 -3.77 2.11 -0.11
N MET A 45 -3.24 3.31 0.15
CA MET A 45 -2.33 3.99 -0.78
C MET A 45 -1.04 3.20 -1.00
N GLU A 46 -0.44 2.63 0.05
CA GLU A 46 0.74 1.79 -0.08
C GLU A 46 0.46 0.53 -0.90
N ARG A 47 -0.71 -0.11 -0.74
CA ARG A 47 -1.14 -1.25 -1.57
C ARG A 47 -1.28 -0.87 -3.04
N TRP A 48 -1.89 0.27 -3.34
CA TRP A 48 -1.96 0.78 -4.72
C TRP A 48 -0.57 1.07 -5.26
N ALA A 49 0.30 1.73 -4.49
CA ALA A 49 1.68 1.98 -4.90
C ALA A 49 2.44 0.68 -5.20
N ARG A 50 2.27 -0.37 -4.38
CA ARG A 50 2.84 -1.70 -4.64
C ARG A 50 2.28 -2.34 -5.91
N SER A 51 0.99 -2.13 -6.23
CA SER A 51 0.38 -2.59 -7.48
C SER A 51 0.89 -1.86 -8.71
N LEU A 52 1.45 -0.66 -8.54
CA LEU A 52 2.06 0.12 -9.63
C LEU A 52 3.53 -0.25 -9.84
N ASP A 53 4.11 -1.17 -9.05
CA ASP A 53 5.49 -1.62 -9.25
C ASP A 53 5.65 -2.29 -10.61
N ILE A 54 6.25 -1.55 -11.55
CA ILE A 54 6.40 -1.90 -12.97
C ILE A 54 7.40 -3.06 -13.18
N LYS A 55 8.08 -3.55 -12.13
CA LYS A 55 9.15 -4.55 -12.28
C LYS A 55 8.65 -5.98 -12.55
N ASN A 56 7.34 -6.22 -12.61
CA ASN A 56 6.76 -7.54 -12.93
C ASN A 56 5.77 -7.54 -14.09
N GLN A 57 5.68 -6.48 -14.91
CA GLN A 57 4.83 -6.49 -16.11
C GLN A 57 5.51 -7.05 -17.38
N GLU A 58 6.74 -7.54 -17.30
CA GLU A 58 7.40 -8.25 -18.40
C GLU A 58 7.83 -9.66 -17.97
N LYS A 59 6.93 -10.62 -18.20
CA LYS A 59 7.21 -11.94 -18.81
C LYS A 59 5.89 -12.71 -18.96
N PRO A 60 5.17 -12.57 -20.09
CA PRO A 60 4.43 -13.70 -20.60
C PRO A 60 5.45 -14.79 -20.97
N SER A 61 5.44 -15.90 -20.24
CA SER A 61 6.11 -17.14 -20.64
C SER A 61 5.09 -18.17 -21.04
#